data_AF-A0A7S2GJ23-F1
#
_entry.id   AF-A0A7S2GJ23-F1
#
_cell.length_a   1.000
_cell.length_b   1.000
_cell.length_c   1.000
_cell.angle_alpha   90.00
_cell.angle_beta   90.00
_cell.angle_gamma   90.00
#
_symmetry.space_group_name_H-M   'P 1'
#
loop_
_entity.id
_entity.type
_entity.pdbx_description
1 polymer ?
#
loop_
_entity_poly.entity_id
_entity_poly.type
_entity_poly.pdbx_seq_one_letter_code
_entity_poly.pdbx_strand_id
1 'polypeptide(L)'
;AASAEEEEEDSEERQKRDEENKRAEDEEDEHLKEGDLEKEVPQKPPALRAKESSHAREDDDADDGNSGGGSGVEAGVHVILLLHLPRGLDGKYCTSFDLRWKHAFVDSITTGDAEGLPDVEAMIGKSMSQVVAELNLRKVLMRCFRPSLAKLVYLHERTTEDVRTQIALLLEYLEDDRFVETMKTVIHEMLSKDEAEKKDQLFRLDVANAAHGEHALQLAGTFQAALHSQIISAVSATLAIALSHMDRNAGLRLYATLDHDPALKTLWLELFLLSFQKMNVFAKARSSMVAESSSAAAANNNNDDNRRRRRGGGSCCLWGRKRKEQTREE
;
A
#
# COMPACT_ATOMS: atom_id res chain seq x y z
N ALA A 1 9.14 -49.32 53.71
CA ALA A 1 9.56 -47.97 54.12
C ALA A 1 9.83 -47.14 52.88
N ALA A 2 10.89 -47.40 52.11
CA ALA A 2 11.19 -46.64 50.88
C ALA A 2 10.09 -46.66 49.80
N SER A 3 9.43 -47.80 49.52
CA SER A 3 8.33 -47.83 48.53
C SER A 3 7.00 -47.23 48.99
N ALA A 4 6.87 -46.88 50.28
CA ALA A 4 5.65 -46.21 50.77
C ALA A 4 5.76 -44.68 50.69
N GLU A 5 7.00 -44.15 50.70
CA GLU A 5 7.24 -42.71 50.60
C GLU A 5 7.11 -42.21 49.14
N GLU A 6 7.46 -43.04 48.14
CA GLU A 6 7.29 -42.69 46.72
C GLU A 6 5.83 -42.65 46.25
N GLU A 7 4.92 -43.42 46.86
CA GLU A 7 3.49 -43.37 46.51
C GLU A 7 2.77 -42.15 47.13
N GLU A 8 3.29 -41.60 48.22
CA GLU A 8 2.70 -40.43 48.89
C GLU A 8 3.04 -39.14 48.12
N GLU A 9 4.27 -39.02 47.61
CA GLU A 9 4.73 -37.86 46.83
C GLU A 9 4.00 -37.72 45.48
N ASP A 10 3.71 -38.84 44.79
CA ASP A 10 2.98 -38.84 43.51
C ASP A 10 1.48 -38.50 43.70
N SER A 11 0.96 -38.63 44.93
CA SER A 11 -0.43 -38.29 45.26
C SER A 11 -0.62 -36.79 45.55
N GLU A 12 0.35 -36.15 46.19
CA GLU A 12 0.34 -34.71 46.45
C GLU A 12 0.54 -33.90 45.16
N GLU A 13 1.40 -34.38 44.24
CA GLU A 13 1.62 -33.69 42.97
C GLU A 13 0.37 -33.71 42.07
N ARG A 14 -0.42 -34.79 42.12
CA ARG A 14 -1.70 -34.88 41.40
C ARG A 14 -2.77 -33.95 41.99
N GLN A 15 -2.90 -33.90 43.32
CA GLN A 15 -3.84 -32.96 43.96
C GLN A 15 -3.52 -31.51 43.62
N LYS A 16 -2.23 -31.15 43.57
CA LYS A 16 -1.81 -29.78 43.26
C LYS A 16 -2.13 -29.38 41.82
N ARG A 17 -1.99 -30.31 40.86
CA ARG A 17 -2.37 -30.07 39.45
C ARG A 17 -3.88 -29.93 39.28
N ASP A 18 -4.67 -30.73 40.01
CA ASP A 18 -6.12 -30.64 39.95
C ASP A 18 -6.66 -29.32 40.55
N GLU A 19 -6.04 -28.79 41.60
CA GLU A 19 -6.39 -27.47 42.16
C GLU A 19 -6.01 -26.30 41.25
N GLU A 20 -4.87 -26.38 40.55
CA GLU A 20 -4.44 -25.35 39.61
C GLU A 20 -5.35 -25.29 38.37
N ASN A 21 -5.75 -26.45 37.85
CA ASN A 21 -6.68 -26.52 36.72
C ASN A 21 -8.07 -25.96 37.07
N LYS A 22 -8.53 -26.20 38.31
CA LYS A 22 -9.83 -25.68 38.78
C LYS A 22 -9.83 -24.16 38.93
N ARG A 23 -8.70 -23.54 39.30
CA ARG A 23 -8.58 -22.07 39.34
C ARG A 23 -8.62 -21.43 37.94
N ALA A 24 -8.06 -22.09 36.94
CA ALA A 24 -8.07 -21.58 35.57
C ALA A 24 -9.49 -21.55 34.97
N GLU A 25 -10.32 -22.55 35.30
CA GLU A 25 -11.72 -22.59 34.85
C GLU A 25 -12.60 -21.50 35.50
N ASP A 26 -12.33 -21.14 36.76
CA ASP A 26 -13.07 -20.08 37.45
C ASP A 26 -12.72 -18.66 36.93
N GLU A 27 -11.53 -18.44 36.36
CA GLU A 27 -11.11 -17.13 35.81
C GLU A 27 -11.71 -16.84 34.40
N GLU A 28 -11.99 -17.87 33.59
CA GLU A 28 -12.59 -17.67 32.26
C GLU A 28 -14.06 -17.24 32.32
N ASP A 29 -14.78 -17.60 33.39
CA ASP A 29 -16.21 -17.29 33.55
C ASP A 29 -16.48 -15.84 34.04
N GLU A 30 -15.49 -15.16 34.64
CA GLU A 30 -15.63 -13.73 34.99
C GLU A 30 -15.48 -12.81 33.78
N HIS A 31 -14.73 -13.22 32.75
CA HIS A 31 -14.43 -12.35 31.61
C HIS A 31 -15.60 -12.19 30.61
N LEU A 32 -16.66 -13.00 30.75
CA LEU A 32 -17.86 -12.97 29.89
C LEU A 32 -18.98 -12.04 30.39
N LYS A 33 -18.82 -11.37 31.54
CA LYS A 33 -19.89 -10.52 32.12
C LYS A 33 -19.74 -9.00 31.92
N GLU A 34 -18.65 -8.51 31.34
CA GLU A 34 -18.40 -7.05 31.20
C GLU A 34 -18.57 -6.47 29.78
N GLY A 35 -19.09 -7.23 28.81
CA GLY A 35 -19.09 -6.83 27.39
C GLY A 35 -20.34 -6.15 26.83
N ASP A 36 -21.43 -5.97 27.60
CA ASP A 36 -22.72 -5.48 27.08
C ASP A 36 -23.17 -4.21 27.81
N LEU A 37 -22.63 -3.04 27.44
CA LEU A 37 -23.23 -1.72 27.76
C LEU A 37 -22.48 -0.54 27.12
N GLU A 38 -22.49 -0.34 25.80
CA GLU A 38 -22.38 1.03 25.24
C GLU A 38 -23.33 1.28 24.07
N LYS A 39 -24.07 2.38 24.23
CA LYS A 39 -25.26 2.82 23.51
C LYS A 39 -24.91 3.53 22.21
N GLU A 40 -25.79 3.34 21.23
CA GLU A 40 -25.96 4.14 20.03
C GLU A 40 -26.07 5.64 20.32
N VAL A 41 -25.34 6.47 19.57
CA VAL A 41 -25.59 7.91 19.40
C VAL A 41 -25.60 8.22 17.90
N PRO A 42 -26.71 8.74 17.32
CA PRO A 42 -26.77 9.05 15.90
C PRO A 42 -26.15 10.43 15.62
N GLN A 43 -25.07 10.48 14.84
CA GLN A 43 -24.51 11.72 14.32
C GLN A 43 -25.28 12.18 13.08
N LYS A 44 -25.99 13.31 13.26
CA LYS A 44 -26.62 14.11 12.20
C LYS A 44 -25.56 15.05 11.58
N PRO A 45 -25.49 15.20 10.24
CA PRO A 45 -24.50 16.08 9.61
C PRO A 45 -24.88 17.56 9.77
N PRO A 46 -23.91 18.48 9.98
CA PRO A 46 -24.20 19.90 10.08
C PRO A 46 -24.39 20.53 8.69
N ALA A 47 -25.48 21.30 8.60
CA ALA A 47 -25.85 22.11 7.46
C ALA A 47 -24.92 23.31 7.26
N LEU A 48 -24.68 23.61 5.99
CA LEU A 48 -24.10 24.84 5.45
C LEU A 48 -24.75 26.09 6.07
N ARG A 49 -23.93 27.02 6.56
CA ARG A 49 -24.37 28.41 6.79
C ARG A 49 -23.24 29.39 6.52
N ALA A 50 -23.36 30.06 5.38
CA ALA A 50 -22.62 31.27 5.06
C ALA A 50 -22.85 32.32 6.17
N LYS A 51 -21.77 32.96 6.61
CA LYS A 51 -21.82 34.23 7.33
C LYS A 51 -20.96 35.23 6.58
N GLU A 52 -21.68 36.17 5.97
CA GLU A 52 -21.21 37.49 5.60
C GLU A 52 -20.57 38.16 6.83
N SER A 53 -19.42 38.79 6.62
CA SER A 53 -18.75 39.65 7.60
C SER A 53 -18.44 40.98 6.92
N SER A 54 -19.36 41.93 7.09
CA SER A 54 -19.16 43.34 6.84
C SER A 54 -18.43 43.97 8.03
N HIS A 55 -17.26 44.57 7.79
CA HIS A 55 -16.77 45.62 8.67
C HIS A 55 -16.06 46.73 7.89
N ALA A 56 -16.55 47.93 8.19
CA ALA A 56 -16.31 49.21 7.54
C ALA A 56 -14.86 49.68 7.67
N ARG A 57 -14.38 50.34 6.61
CA ARG A 57 -13.36 51.39 6.66
C ARG A 57 -14.00 52.63 6.05
N GLU A 58 -14.16 53.66 6.88
CA GLU A 58 -14.41 55.04 6.47
C GLU A 58 -13.06 55.77 6.32
N ASP A 59 -13.14 56.94 5.67
CA ASP A 59 -12.12 57.99 5.44
C ASP A 59 -11.44 57.88 4.05
N ASP A 60 -11.99 58.52 3.03
CA ASP A 60 -11.89 59.96 2.67
C ASP A 60 -10.59 60.26 1.90
N ASP A 61 -10.70 60.43 0.57
CA ASP A 61 -10.16 61.59 -0.16
C ASP A 61 -10.62 61.58 -1.63
N ALA A 62 -11.09 62.74 -2.06
CA ALA A 62 -11.67 63.02 -3.35
C ALA A 62 -10.61 63.20 -4.46
N ASP A 63 -10.85 62.64 -5.64
CA ASP A 63 -10.45 63.27 -6.89
C ASP A 63 -11.41 62.89 -8.04
N ASP A 64 -11.82 63.92 -8.77
CA ASP A 64 -12.92 63.96 -9.72
C ASP A 64 -12.35 63.79 -11.14
N GLY A 65 -12.81 62.78 -11.89
CA GLY A 65 -12.11 62.42 -13.13
C GLY A 65 -12.79 61.45 -14.09
N ASN A 66 -14.06 61.68 -14.38
CA ASN A 66 -14.71 61.46 -15.69
C ASN A 66 -13.99 60.54 -16.72
N SER A 67 -14.55 59.34 -16.97
CA SER A 67 -15.03 58.90 -18.31
C SER A 67 -15.23 57.38 -18.39
N GLY A 68 -16.50 56.98 -18.52
CA GLY A 68 -17.00 55.91 -19.38
C GLY A 68 -16.19 54.62 -19.54
N GLY A 69 -16.62 53.57 -18.84
CA GLY A 69 -16.19 52.20 -19.14
C GLY A 69 -16.58 51.19 -18.08
N GLY A 70 -17.81 51.28 -17.55
CA GLY A 70 -18.34 50.26 -16.65
C GLY A 70 -18.56 48.96 -17.42
N SER A 71 -17.50 48.16 -17.62
CA SER A 71 -17.63 46.74 -17.89
C SER A 71 -18.11 46.10 -16.60
N GLY A 72 -19.43 46.12 -16.39
CA GLY A 72 -20.06 45.25 -15.43
C GLY A 72 -19.64 43.83 -15.77
N VAL A 73 -18.70 43.29 -15.02
CA VAL A 73 -18.41 41.87 -15.03
C VAL A 73 -19.62 41.23 -14.38
N GLU A 74 -20.66 40.97 -15.18
CA GLU A 74 -21.77 40.13 -14.76
C GLU A 74 -21.15 38.82 -14.27
N ALA A 75 -21.24 38.58 -12.96
CA ALA A 75 -20.76 37.35 -12.37
C ALA A 75 -21.61 36.21 -12.91
N GLY A 76 -21.13 35.57 -13.98
CA GLY A 76 -21.81 34.46 -14.63
C GLY A 76 -22.00 33.31 -13.64
N VAL A 77 -23.18 32.70 -13.65
CA VAL A 77 -23.45 31.49 -12.87
C VAL A 77 -22.88 30.29 -13.61
N HIS A 78 -21.91 29.61 -13.01
CA HIS A 78 -21.36 28.35 -13.52
C HIS A 78 -22.09 27.17 -12.88
N VAL A 79 -22.73 26.34 -13.70
CA VAL A 79 -23.37 25.08 -13.27
C VAL A 79 -22.48 23.92 -13.70
N ILE A 80 -22.03 23.11 -12.74
CA ILE A 80 -21.19 21.93 -12.99
C ILE A 80 -21.95 20.69 -12.52
N LEU A 81 -22.15 19.74 -13.42
CA LEU A 81 -22.72 18.42 -13.10
C LEU A 81 -21.58 17.39 -13.06
N LEU A 82 -21.35 16.80 -11.89
CA LEU A 82 -20.35 15.75 -11.70
C LEU A 82 -21.01 14.38 -11.78
N LEU A 83 -20.50 13.54 -12.67
CA LEU A 83 -21.00 12.20 -12.94
C LEU A 83 -19.88 11.20 -12.66
N HIS A 84 -20.03 10.41 -11.60
CA HIS A 84 -19.07 9.37 -11.25
C HIS A 84 -19.39 8.08 -11.98
N LEU A 85 -18.50 7.65 -12.87
CA LEU A 85 -18.65 6.44 -13.68
C LEU A 85 -17.59 5.41 -13.25
N PRO A 86 -17.95 4.38 -12.47
CA PRO A 86 -16.99 3.35 -12.05
C PRO A 86 -16.58 2.48 -13.25
N ARG A 87 -15.30 2.11 -13.29
CA ARG A 87 -14.77 1.20 -14.31
C ARG A 87 -15.32 -0.23 -14.10
N GLY A 88 -15.56 -0.95 -15.18
CA GLY A 88 -15.99 -2.37 -15.14
C GLY A 88 -17.50 -2.60 -15.10
N LEU A 89 -18.32 -1.54 -14.98
CA LEU A 89 -19.72 -1.63 -15.35
C LEU A 89 -19.84 -1.35 -16.85
N ASP A 90 -20.43 -2.30 -17.60
CA ASP A 90 -20.83 -2.16 -19.01
C ASP A 90 -21.94 -1.10 -19.22
N GLY A 91 -22.04 -0.14 -18.30
CA GLY A 91 -22.95 0.98 -18.35
C GLY A 91 -22.53 1.92 -19.47
N LYS A 92 -23.04 1.63 -20.68
CA LYS A 92 -23.11 2.61 -21.77
C LYS A 92 -23.86 3.83 -21.23
N TYR A 93 -23.12 4.83 -20.81
CA TYR A 93 -23.71 6.08 -20.38
C TYR A 93 -24.02 6.92 -21.62
N CYS A 94 -25.29 7.25 -21.82
CA CYS A 94 -25.72 8.15 -22.86
C CYS A 94 -26.31 9.39 -22.21
N THR A 95 -25.68 10.54 -22.42
CA THR A 95 -26.27 11.82 -22.11
C THR A 95 -26.53 12.61 -23.35
N SER A 96 -27.79 12.84 -23.65
CA SER A 96 -28.22 13.91 -24.54
C SER A 96 -28.39 15.18 -23.72
N PHE A 97 -27.29 15.91 -23.49
CA PHE A 97 -27.41 17.29 -23.04
C PHE A 97 -27.60 18.21 -24.25
N ASP A 98 -28.34 19.29 -24.07
CA ASP A 98 -28.48 20.35 -25.06
C ASP A 98 -27.11 20.96 -25.42
N LEU A 99 -26.97 21.58 -26.59
CA LEU A 99 -25.70 22.17 -27.11
C LEU A 99 -25.07 23.23 -26.18
N ARG A 100 -25.83 23.66 -25.16
CA ARG A 100 -25.40 24.59 -24.11
C ARG A 100 -24.48 23.95 -23.08
N TRP A 101 -24.44 22.63 -22.99
CA TRP A 101 -23.58 21.91 -22.05
C TRP A 101 -22.24 21.56 -22.71
N LYS A 102 -21.15 21.83 -22.00
CA LYS A 102 -19.81 21.40 -22.38
C LYS A 102 -19.45 20.13 -21.62
N HIS A 103 -18.90 19.15 -22.32
CA HIS A 103 -18.47 17.89 -21.74
C HIS A 103 -16.96 17.88 -21.57
N ALA A 104 -16.53 17.47 -20.38
CA ALA A 104 -15.14 17.17 -20.07
C ALA A 104 -15.10 15.84 -19.34
N PHE A 105 -14.17 14.98 -19.74
CA PHE A 105 -13.84 13.77 -19.00
C PHE A 105 -12.70 14.08 -18.04
N VAL A 106 -12.93 13.84 -16.76
CA VAL A 106 -11.93 14.04 -15.70
C VAL A 106 -11.78 12.70 -14.99
N ASP A 107 -10.62 12.05 -15.17
CA ASP A 107 -10.36 10.73 -14.61
C ASP A 107 -10.09 10.77 -13.11
N SER A 108 -9.48 11.85 -12.62
CA SER A 108 -9.19 12.07 -11.20
C SER A 108 -9.45 13.53 -10.84
N ILE A 109 -10.13 13.75 -9.72
CA ILE A 109 -10.44 15.09 -9.19
C ILE A 109 -9.42 15.50 -8.10
N THR A 110 -8.63 14.53 -7.61
CA THR A 110 -7.66 14.73 -6.54
C THR A 110 -6.31 15.14 -7.11
N THR A 111 -5.70 16.18 -6.54
CA THR A 111 -4.32 16.55 -6.84
C THR A 111 -3.35 15.57 -6.17
N GLY A 112 -2.27 15.20 -6.88
CA GLY A 112 -1.25 14.26 -6.36
C GLY A 112 -0.57 14.74 -5.07
N ASP A 113 -0.48 16.05 -4.87
CA ASP A 113 0.18 16.70 -3.73
C ASP A 113 -0.39 16.30 -2.36
N ALA A 114 -1.69 15.99 -2.31
CA ALA A 114 -2.34 15.53 -1.09
C ALA A 114 -1.67 14.23 -0.59
N GLU A 115 -1.37 13.32 -1.52
CA GLU A 115 -0.79 12.00 -1.24
C GLU A 115 0.75 12.01 -1.19
N GLY A 116 1.40 13.13 -1.51
CA GLY A 116 2.85 13.22 -1.60
C GLY A 116 3.44 12.52 -2.85
N LEU A 117 2.59 12.25 -3.83
CA LEU A 117 2.92 11.62 -5.10
C LEU A 117 2.80 12.65 -6.24
N PRO A 118 3.64 12.58 -7.28
CA PRO A 118 3.67 13.55 -8.36
C PRO A 118 2.46 13.36 -9.26
N ASP A 119 2.13 14.43 -9.96
CA ASP A 119 1.09 14.38 -10.99
C ASP A 119 1.52 13.48 -12.16
N VAL A 120 0.54 12.99 -12.91
CA VAL A 120 0.73 12.09 -14.05
C VAL A 120 1.66 12.72 -15.09
N GLU A 121 1.51 14.01 -15.37
CA GLU A 121 2.37 14.72 -16.32
C GLU A 121 3.84 14.69 -15.90
N ALA A 122 4.13 14.82 -14.60
CA ALA A 122 5.47 14.76 -14.06
C ALA A 122 6.07 13.34 -14.05
N MET A 123 5.24 12.29 -14.14
CA MET A 123 5.68 10.90 -14.21
C MET A 123 6.00 10.44 -15.63
N ILE A 124 5.41 11.07 -16.66
CA ILE A 124 5.59 10.65 -18.05
C ILE A 124 7.05 10.85 -18.49
N GLY A 125 7.67 9.78 -18.99
CA GLY A 125 9.05 9.81 -19.49
C GLY A 125 10.14 9.74 -18.42
N LYS A 126 9.76 9.70 -17.13
CA LYS A 126 10.71 9.50 -16.02
C LYS A 126 10.81 8.03 -15.64
N SER A 127 11.98 7.63 -15.14
CA SER A 127 12.17 6.30 -14.55
C SER A 127 11.66 6.24 -13.11
N MET A 128 11.51 5.04 -12.55
CA MET A 128 11.03 4.87 -11.17
C MET A 128 11.98 5.54 -10.18
N SER A 129 13.29 5.39 -10.37
CA SER A 129 14.30 6.03 -9.51
C SER A 129 14.20 7.56 -9.51
N GLN A 130 14.00 8.17 -10.69
CA GLN A 130 13.82 9.62 -10.85
C GLN A 130 12.55 10.10 -10.18
N VAL A 131 11.44 9.39 -10.37
CA VAL A 131 10.16 9.70 -9.72
C VAL A 131 10.32 9.65 -8.20
N VAL A 132 10.95 8.60 -7.66
CA VAL A 132 11.18 8.45 -6.21
C VAL A 132 12.03 9.58 -5.62
N ALA A 133 13.00 10.11 -6.37
CA ALA A 133 13.84 11.22 -5.90
C ALA A 133 13.04 12.51 -5.61
N GLU A 134 11.95 12.73 -6.35
CA GLU A 134 11.10 13.93 -6.26
C GLU A 134 9.91 13.76 -5.29
N LEU A 135 9.67 12.56 -4.76
CA LEU A 135 8.54 12.30 -3.87
C LEU A 135 8.68 13.01 -2.52
N ASN A 136 7.53 13.37 -1.94
CA ASN A 136 7.46 13.59 -0.50
C ASN A 136 7.53 12.24 0.22
N LEU A 137 8.77 11.76 0.39
CA LEU A 137 9.02 10.41 0.86
C LEU A 137 8.40 10.14 2.24
N ARG A 138 8.38 11.12 3.14
CA ARG A 138 7.75 10.99 4.46
C ARG A 138 6.28 10.54 4.35
N LYS A 139 5.48 11.23 3.54
CA LYS A 139 4.06 10.86 3.31
C LYS A 139 3.93 9.49 2.68
N VAL A 140 4.77 9.18 1.69
CA VAL A 140 4.73 7.90 0.98
C VAL A 140 5.12 6.74 1.92
N LEU A 141 6.17 6.89 2.73
CA LEU A 141 6.58 5.91 3.73
C LEU A 141 5.49 5.68 4.78
N MET A 142 4.82 6.74 5.24
CA MET A 142 3.67 6.64 6.15
C MET A 142 2.50 5.82 5.57
N ARG A 143 2.36 5.75 4.25
CA ARG A 143 1.39 4.88 3.58
C ARG A 143 1.92 3.46 3.37
N CYS A 144 3.23 3.32 3.16
CA CYS A 144 3.87 2.06 2.79
C CYS A 144 4.31 1.19 3.98
N PHE A 145 4.52 1.77 5.17
CA PHE A 145 5.18 1.05 6.27
C PHE A 145 4.41 -0.20 6.72
N ARG A 146 3.07 -0.13 6.82
CA ARG A 146 2.25 -1.31 7.19
C ARG A 146 2.35 -2.43 6.17
N PRO A 147 2.12 -2.18 4.86
CA PRO A 147 2.40 -3.17 3.82
C PRO A 147 3.81 -3.74 3.85
N SER A 148 4.82 -2.92 4.18
CA SER A 148 6.21 -3.36 4.26
C SER A 148 6.47 -4.28 5.46
N LEU A 149 5.92 -3.95 6.64
CA LEU A 149 6.00 -4.78 7.84
C LEU A 149 5.32 -6.14 7.67
N ALA A 150 4.21 -6.17 6.92
CA ALA A 150 3.49 -7.40 6.63
C ALA A 150 4.32 -8.38 5.76
N LYS A 151 5.26 -7.86 4.96
CA LYS A 151 6.18 -8.66 4.13
C LYS A 151 7.36 -9.24 4.93
N LEU A 152 7.56 -8.81 6.18
CA LEU A 152 8.66 -9.31 7.01
C LEU A 152 8.30 -10.68 7.62
N VAL A 153 9.14 -11.66 7.34
CA VAL A 153 9.05 -13.03 7.89
C VAL A 153 10.16 -13.20 8.93
N TYR A 154 9.76 -13.59 10.13
CA TYR A 154 10.66 -13.81 11.27
C TYR A 154 10.79 -15.30 11.56
N LEU A 155 11.94 -15.71 12.10
CA LEU A 155 12.17 -17.10 12.51
C LEU A 155 11.33 -17.48 13.74
N HIS A 156 11.03 -16.50 14.58
CA HIS A 156 10.21 -16.67 15.78
C HIS A 156 8.81 -16.14 15.55
N GLU A 157 7.83 -16.74 16.22
CA GLU A 157 6.46 -16.24 16.22
C GLU A 157 6.43 -14.85 16.86
N ARG A 158 5.85 -13.89 16.13
CA ARG A 158 5.66 -12.54 16.65
C ARG A 158 4.42 -12.50 17.51
N THR A 159 4.55 -12.00 18.73
CA THR A 159 3.37 -11.69 19.54
C THR A 159 2.67 -10.45 18.98
N THR A 160 1.37 -10.30 19.28
CA THR A 160 0.62 -9.09 18.90
C THR A 160 1.25 -7.83 19.50
N GLU A 161 1.83 -7.95 20.70
CA GLU A 161 2.48 -6.84 21.38
C GLU A 161 3.77 -6.41 20.67
N ASP A 162 4.60 -7.36 20.22
CA ASP A 162 5.80 -7.06 19.45
C ASP A 162 5.49 -6.28 18.17
N VAL A 163 4.42 -6.65 17.47
CA VAL A 163 3.96 -5.96 16.25
C VAL A 163 3.49 -4.54 16.59
N ARG A 164 2.74 -4.36 17.69
CA ARG A 164 2.30 -3.03 18.15
C ARG A 164 3.49 -2.14 18.49
N THR A 165 4.46 -2.65 19.25
CA THR A 165 5.69 -1.91 19.57
C THR A 165 6.45 -1.54 18.30
N GLN A 166 6.60 -2.47 17.36
CA GLN A 166 7.30 -2.20 16.10
C GLN A 166 6.60 -1.13 15.25
N ILE A 167 5.26 -1.15 15.21
CA ILE A 167 4.47 -0.12 14.55
C ILE A 167 4.69 1.24 15.23
N ALA A 168 4.63 1.31 16.56
CA ALA A 168 4.84 2.55 17.30
C ALA A 168 6.24 3.13 17.05
N LEU A 169 7.29 2.30 17.13
CA LEU A 169 8.66 2.70 16.86
C LEU A 169 8.85 3.22 15.43
N LEU A 170 8.28 2.53 14.44
CA LEU A 170 8.41 2.98 13.06
C LEU A 170 7.65 4.28 12.78
N LEU A 171 6.51 4.50 13.43
CA LEU A 171 5.81 5.78 13.34
C LEU A 171 6.69 6.92 13.87
N GLU A 172 7.33 6.72 15.02
CA GLU A 172 8.29 7.67 15.59
C GLU A 172 9.51 7.90 14.68
N TYR A 173 10.06 6.84 14.07
CA TYR A 173 11.21 6.99 13.18
C TYR A 173 10.86 7.70 11.87
N LEU A 174 9.62 7.55 11.40
CA LEU A 174 9.13 8.31 10.25
C LEU A 174 8.90 9.79 10.59
N GLU A 175 8.93 10.17 11.87
CA GLU A 175 8.99 11.56 12.32
C GLU A 175 10.42 12.14 12.22
N ASP A 176 11.47 11.32 12.36
CA ASP A 176 12.88 11.73 12.26
C ASP A 176 13.33 11.96 10.80
N ASP A 177 13.71 13.21 10.48
CA ASP A 177 14.21 13.60 9.16
C ASP A 177 15.45 12.80 8.71
N ARG A 178 16.35 12.46 9.64
CA ARG A 178 17.59 11.75 9.32
C ARG A 178 17.31 10.31 8.90
N PHE A 179 16.35 9.68 9.58
CA PHE A 179 15.88 8.35 9.23
C PHE A 179 15.26 8.36 7.83
N VAL A 180 14.36 9.32 7.55
CA VAL A 180 13.70 9.45 6.25
C VAL A 180 14.71 9.70 5.12
N GLU A 181 15.70 10.55 5.33
CA GLU A 181 16.74 10.82 4.31
C GLU A 181 17.65 9.59 4.06
N THR A 182 17.96 8.84 5.13
CA THR A 182 18.69 7.58 5.01
C THR A 182 17.88 6.57 4.18
N MET A 183 16.59 6.42 4.48
CA MET A 183 15.69 5.55 3.71
C MET A 183 15.54 6.02 2.26
N LYS A 184 15.50 7.33 2.01
CA LYS A 184 15.50 7.90 0.66
C LYS A 184 16.70 7.43 -0.14
N THR A 185 17.88 7.55 0.45
CA THR A 185 19.15 7.15 -0.16
C THR A 185 19.16 5.66 -0.49
N VAL A 186 18.76 4.81 0.47
CA VAL A 186 18.71 3.35 0.29
C VAL A 186 17.72 2.96 -0.80
N ILE A 187 16.49 3.47 -0.76
CA ILE A 187 15.45 3.14 -1.73
C ILE A 187 15.87 3.61 -3.13
N HIS A 188 16.38 4.83 -3.25
CA HIS A 188 16.87 5.35 -4.52
C HIS A 188 18.01 4.49 -5.07
N GLU A 189 19.02 4.14 -4.26
CA GLU A 189 20.14 3.29 -4.67
C GLU A 189 19.67 1.92 -5.15
N MET A 190 18.71 1.29 -4.46
CA MET A 190 18.13 0.01 -4.86
C MET A 190 17.42 0.11 -6.21
N LEU A 191 16.58 1.13 -6.41
CA LEU A 191 15.84 1.33 -7.66
C LEU A 191 16.78 1.64 -8.83
N SER A 192 17.79 2.49 -8.62
CA SER A 192 18.79 2.79 -9.66
C SER A 192 19.61 1.56 -10.06
N LYS A 193 19.97 0.68 -9.11
CA LYS A 193 20.65 -0.58 -9.41
C LYS A 193 19.77 -1.54 -10.19
N ASP A 194 18.48 -1.64 -9.86
CA ASP A 194 17.53 -2.46 -10.59
C ASP A 194 17.39 -2.01 -12.06
N GLU A 195 17.30 -0.70 -12.27
CA GLU A 195 17.23 -0.10 -13.61
C GLU A 195 18.51 -0.37 -14.43
N ALA A 196 19.68 -0.29 -13.81
CA ALA A 196 20.97 -0.52 -14.48
C ALA A 196 21.14 -1.98 -14.95
N GLU A 197 20.67 -2.94 -14.17
CA GLU A 197 20.88 -4.37 -14.42
C GLU A 197 19.98 -4.95 -15.53
N LYS A 198 18.93 -4.22 -15.95
CA LYS A 198 18.04 -4.45 -17.11
C LYS A 198 17.40 -5.86 -17.29
N LYS A 199 17.78 -6.85 -16.49
CA LYS A 199 17.43 -8.27 -16.70
C LYS A 199 16.02 -8.63 -16.26
N ASP A 200 15.52 -8.04 -15.16
CA ASP A 200 14.25 -8.49 -14.56
C ASP A 200 13.24 -7.36 -14.28
N GLN A 201 13.63 -6.08 -14.36
CA GLN A 201 12.76 -4.89 -14.27
C GLN A 201 11.63 -5.00 -13.22
N LEU A 202 11.97 -5.50 -12.04
CA LEU A 202 11.02 -5.86 -10.98
C LEU A 202 10.27 -4.63 -10.45
N PHE A 203 10.93 -3.48 -10.47
CA PHE A 203 10.39 -2.21 -10.00
C PHE A 203 10.23 -1.18 -11.12
N ARG A 204 9.84 -1.63 -12.32
CA ARG A 204 9.60 -0.72 -13.44
C ARG A 204 8.30 0.05 -13.29
N LEU A 205 8.41 1.36 -13.44
CA LEU A 205 7.25 2.21 -13.74
C LEU A 205 6.88 2.01 -15.20
N ASP A 206 5.79 1.31 -15.47
CA ASP A 206 5.32 1.07 -16.83
C ASP A 206 3.98 1.76 -17.05
N VAL A 207 4.07 2.98 -17.56
CA VAL A 207 2.92 3.83 -17.91
C VAL A 207 2.08 3.17 -19.01
N ALA A 208 2.71 2.47 -19.96
CA ALA A 208 1.98 1.77 -21.02
C ALA A 208 1.25 0.56 -20.46
N ASN A 209 1.89 -0.26 -19.62
CA ASN A 209 1.23 -1.38 -18.96
C ASN A 209 0.10 -0.91 -18.03
N ALA A 210 0.29 0.20 -17.30
CA ALA A 210 -0.77 0.80 -16.50
C ALA A 210 -1.98 1.21 -17.36
N ALA A 211 -1.75 1.74 -18.56
CA ALA A 211 -2.81 2.19 -19.46
C ALA A 211 -3.56 1.03 -20.14
N HIS A 212 -2.87 -0.08 -20.43
CA HIS A 212 -3.47 -1.25 -21.08
C HIS A 212 -3.96 -2.31 -20.08
N GLY A 213 -3.55 -2.21 -18.81
CA GLY A 213 -3.91 -3.13 -17.74
C GLY A 213 -5.33 -2.91 -17.27
N GLU A 214 -6.31 -3.40 -18.02
CA GLU A 214 -7.74 -3.21 -17.75
C GLU A 214 -8.11 -3.59 -16.31
N HIS A 215 -7.61 -4.73 -15.81
CA HIS A 215 -7.83 -5.18 -14.44
C HIS A 215 -7.23 -4.22 -13.39
N ALA A 216 -6.00 -3.73 -13.60
CA ALA A 216 -5.36 -2.80 -12.68
C ALA A 216 -6.10 -1.45 -12.63
N LEU A 217 -6.57 -0.98 -13.78
CA LEU A 217 -7.39 0.23 -13.88
C LEU A 217 -8.76 0.05 -13.23
N GLN A 218 -9.40 -1.11 -13.43
CA GLN A 218 -10.67 -1.43 -12.78
C GLN A 218 -10.54 -1.43 -11.25
N LEU A 219 -9.46 -2.01 -10.71
CA LEU A 219 -9.21 -2.04 -9.27
C LEU A 219 -8.87 -0.67 -8.69
N ALA A 220 -8.02 0.10 -9.38
CA ALA A 220 -7.58 1.40 -8.92
C ALA A 220 -8.63 2.51 -9.14
N GLY A 221 -9.61 2.27 -10.03
CA GLY A 221 -10.66 3.22 -10.41
C GLY A 221 -10.17 4.30 -11.38
N THR A 222 -8.99 4.88 -11.14
CA THR A 222 -8.39 5.93 -11.97
C THR A 222 -7.01 5.51 -12.48
N PHE A 223 -6.58 6.11 -13.59
CA PHE A 223 -5.23 5.91 -14.14
C PHE A 223 -4.15 6.41 -13.19
N GLN A 224 -4.36 7.57 -12.58
CA GLN A 224 -3.46 8.14 -11.58
C GLN A 224 -3.29 7.18 -10.40
N ALA A 225 -4.39 6.64 -9.86
CA ALA A 225 -4.34 5.69 -8.75
C ALA A 225 -3.60 4.39 -9.14
N ALA A 226 -3.74 3.93 -10.39
CA ALA A 226 -3.02 2.76 -10.88
C ALA A 226 -1.50 3.01 -10.91
N LEU A 227 -1.06 4.18 -11.39
CA LEU A 227 0.36 4.56 -11.37
C LEU A 227 0.89 4.73 -9.95
N HIS A 228 0.13 5.42 -9.09
CA HIS A 228 0.47 5.58 -7.67
C HIS A 228 0.61 4.22 -6.99
N SER A 229 -0.26 3.26 -7.30
CA SER A 229 -0.17 1.91 -6.75
C SER A 229 1.11 1.17 -7.17
N GLN A 230 1.62 1.39 -8.39
CA GLN A 230 2.90 0.80 -8.80
C GLN A 230 4.06 1.38 -7.98
N ILE A 231 4.08 2.70 -7.80
CA ILE A 231 5.10 3.40 -7.01
C ILE A 231 5.05 2.92 -5.55
N ILE A 232 3.86 2.92 -4.94
CA ILE A 232 3.65 2.45 -3.55
C ILE A 232 4.09 0.99 -3.41
N SER A 233 3.76 0.13 -4.38
CA SER A 233 4.18 -1.28 -4.34
C SER A 233 5.70 -1.43 -4.37
N ALA A 234 6.37 -0.70 -5.26
CA ALA A 234 7.83 -0.69 -5.39
C ALA A 234 8.51 -0.15 -4.13
N VAL A 235 8.08 1.02 -3.64
CA VAL A 235 8.60 1.64 -2.40
C VAL A 235 8.34 0.74 -1.20
N SER A 236 7.17 0.10 -1.11
CA SER A 236 6.87 -0.83 -0.03
C SER A 236 7.80 -2.06 -0.05
N ALA A 237 8.07 -2.62 -1.23
CA ALA A 237 8.97 -3.76 -1.37
C ALA A 237 10.41 -3.40 -1.00
N THR A 238 10.91 -2.25 -1.48
CA THR A 238 12.27 -1.81 -1.15
C THR A 238 12.41 -1.45 0.33
N LEU A 239 11.40 -0.79 0.91
CA LEU A 239 11.33 -0.52 2.35
C LEU A 239 11.32 -1.81 3.16
N ALA A 240 10.58 -2.85 2.74
CA ALA A 240 10.59 -4.13 3.44
C ALA A 240 11.99 -4.78 3.43
N ILE A 241 12.71 -4.71 2.32
CA ILE A 241 14.09 -5.22 2.24
C ILE A 241 15.00 -4.42 3.18
N ALA A 242 14.91 -3.08 3.18
CA ALA A 242 15.68 -2.23 4.08
C ALA A 242 15.37 -2.57 5.56
N LEU A 243 14.10 -2.62 5.94
CA LEU A 243 13.66 -2.96 7.29
C LEU A 243 14.10 -4.36 7.70
N SER A 244 14.05 -5.34 6.80
CA SER A 244 14.53 -6.70 7.08
C SER A 244 16.02 -6.77 7.42
N HIS A 245 16.80 -5.77 6.97
CA HIS A 245 18.21 -5.65 7.32
C HIS A 245 18.42 -4.86 8.61
N MET A 246 17.68 -3.75 8.77
CA MET A 246 17.73 -2.89 9.96
C MET A 246 17.27 -3.61 11.23
N ASP A 247 16.23 -4.43 11.12
CA ASP A 247 15.59 -5.08 12.26
C ASP A 247 16.29 -6.39 12.69
N ARG A 248 17.38 -6.76 12.02
CA ARG A 248 18.18 -7.92 12.43
C ARG A 248 18.69 -7.70 13.85
N ASN A 249 18.49 -8.71 14.69
CA ASN A 249 18.84 -8.67 16.12
C ASN A 249 18.19 -7.50 16.88
N ALA A 250 16.95 -7.15 16.52
CA ALA A 250 16.21 -6.04 17.12
C ALA A 250 16.92 -4.67 16.98
N GLY A 251 17.65 -4.47 15.88
CA GLY A 251 18.36 -3.22 15.60
C GLY A 251 17.45 -1.99 15.61
N LEU A 252 16.17 -2.14 15.24
CA LEU A 252 15.19 -1.07 15.36
C LEU A 252 14.94 -0.67 16.81
N ARG A 253 14.86 -1.61 17.76
CA ARG A 253 14.70 -1.27 19.19
C ARG A 253 15.92 -0.52 19.73
N LEU A 254 17.12 -0.92 19.30
CA LEU A 254 18.35 -0.23 19.66
C LEU A 254 18.31 1.23 19.20
N TYR A 255 17.83 1.50 17.98
CA TYR A 255 17.75 2.85 17.45
C TYR A 255 16.93 3.82 18.34
N ALA A 256 15.79 3.39 18.89
CA ALA A 256 15.02 4.22 19.85
C ALA A 256 15.77 4.48 21.16
N THR A 257 16.49 3.48 21.68
CA THR A 257 17.26 3.68 22.93
C THR A 257 18.39 4.69 22.78
N LEU A 258 18.80 5.00 21.55
CA LEU A 258 19.86 5.96 21.24
C LEU A 258 19.36 7.41 21.16
N ASP A 259 18.10 7.71 21.45
CA ASP A 259 17.57 9.08 21.40
C ASP A 259 18.27 10.03 22.39
N HIS A 260 18.86 9.49 23.46
CA HIS A 260 19.67 10.27 24.40
C HIS A 260 21.06 10.66 23.87
N ASP A 261 21.55 10.03 22.79
CA ASP A 261 22.85 10.32 22.18
C ASP A 261 22.74 10.45 20.63
N PRO A 262 22.64 11.69 20.11
CA PRO A 262 22.49 11.91 18.67
C PRO A 262 23.73 11.50 17.86
N ALA A 263 24.92 11.42 18.47
CA ALA A 263 26.13 10.99 17.78
C ALA A 263 26.08 9.48 17.53
N LEU A 264 25.68 8.69 18.53
CA LEU A 264 25.49 7.25 18.37
C LEU A 264 24.36 6.92 17.39
N LYS A 265 23.26 7.67 17.43
CA LYS A 265 22.16 7.52 16.47
C LYS A 265 22.62 7.73 15.02
N THR A 266 23.50 8.72 14.81
CA THR A 266 24.11 8.99 13.49
C THR A 266 25.06 7.86 13.07
N LEU A 267 25.95 7.44 13.98
CA LEU A 267 26.87 6.33 13.73
C LEU A 267 26.11 5.05 13.37
N TRP A 268 25.00 4.77 14.03
CA TRP A 268 24.17 3.60 13.75
C TRP A 268 23.61 3.63 12.32
N LEU A 269 23.10 4.79 11.87
CA LEU A 269 22.62 4.95 10.48
C LEU A 269 23.75 4.80 9.45
N GLU A 270 24.94 5.33 9.73
CA GLU A 270 26.11 5.17 8.87
C GLU A 270 26.57 3.71 8.78
N LEU A 271 26.62 3.00 9.90
CA LEU A 271 26.95 1.57 9.95
C LEU A 271 25.90 0.74 9.20
N PHE A 272 24.61 1.09 9.33
CA PHE A 272 23.55 0.49 8.54
C PHE A 272 23.78 0.69 7.04
N LEU A 273 24.04 1.93 6.58
CA LEU A 273 24.31 2.20 5.16
C LEU A 273 25.51 1.39 4.64
N LEU A 274 26.62 1.40 5.39
CA LEU A 274 27.83 0.68 5.00
C LEU A 274 27.61 -0.84 4.96
N SER A 275 26.89 -1.40 5.92
CA SER A 275 26.59 -2.84 5.95
C SER A 275 25.62 -3.25 4.84
N PHE A 276 24.60 -2.43 4.58
CA PHE A 276 23.63 -2.63 3.51
C PHE A 276 24.30 -2.70 2.14
N GLN A 277 25.22 -1.76 1.87
CA GLN A 277 26.00 -1.71 0.63
C GLN A 277 26.98 -2.88 0.53
N LYS A 278 27.81 -3.11 1.56
CA LYS A 278 28.86 -4.15 1.53
C LYS A 278 28.30 -5.56 1.39
N MET A 279 27.15 -5.85 2.00
CA MET A 279 26.57 -7.20 1.96
C MET A 279 25.78 -7.49 0.68
N ASN A 280 25.65 -6.52 -0.23
CA ASN A 280 24.82 -6.60 -1.43
C ASN A 280 23.42 -7.16 -1.12
N VAL A 281 22.81 -6.65 -0.02
CA VAL A 281 21.54 -7.17 0.51
C VAL A 281 20.47 -7.16 -0.57
N PHE A 282 20.45 -6.11 -1.39
CA PHE A 282 19.52 -5.98 -2.50
C PHE A 282 19.63 -7.10 -3.53
N ALA A 283 20.83 -7.41 -4.01
CA ALA A 283 21.03 -8.47 -5.00
C ALA A 283 20.61 -9.86 -4.46
N LYS A 284 20.86 -10.10 -3.16
CA LYS A 284 20.43 -11.34 -2.48
C LYS A 284 18.91 -11.41 -2.33
N ALA A 285 18.28 -10.34 -1.88
CA ALA A 285 16.82 -10.25 -1.73
C ALA A 285 16.12 -10.43 -3.08
N ARG A 286 16.64 -9.78 -4.13
CA ARG A 286 16.13 -9.93 -5.50
C ARG A 286 16.23 -11.36 -6.01
N SER A 287 17.35 -12.04 -5.77
CA SER A 287 17.51 -13.45 -6.16
C SER A 287 16.45 -14.35 -5.51
N SER A 288 16.08 -14.07 -4.25
CA SER A 288 14.99 -14.77 -3.56
C SER A 288 13.62 -14.48 -4.18
N MET A 289 13.31 -13.21 -4.44
CA MET A 289 12.02 -12.80 -5.02
C MET A 289 11.79 -13.39 -6.42
N VAL A 290 12.84 -13.47 -7.25
CA VAL A 290 12.77 -14.10 -8.57
C VAL A 290 12.60 -15.62 -8.46
N ALA A 291 13.26 -16.26 -7.51
CA ALA A 291 13.09 -17.70 -7.24
C ALA A 291 11.67 -18.02 -6.77
N GLU A 292 11.08 -17.19 -5.90
CA GLU A 292 9.71 -17.37 -5.42
C GLU A 292 8.67 -17.20 -6.54
N SER A 293 8.79 -16.15 -7.35
CA SER A 293 7.85 -15.89 -8.45
C SER A 293 7.91 -16.97 -9.54
N SER A 294 9.09 -17.50 -9.86
CA SER A 294 9.23 -18.64 -10.79
C SER A 294 8.66 -19.94 -10.22
N SER A 295 8.82 -20.19 -8.91
CA SER A 295 8.21 -21.35 -8.25
C SER A 295 6.68 -21.29 -8.19
N ALA A 296 6.12 -20.09 -7.94
CA ALA A 296 4.68 -19.86 -7.92
C ALA A 296 4.06 -20.00 -9.32
N ALA A 297 4.73 -19.50 -10.36
CA ALA A 297 4.30 -19.69 -11.74
C ALA A 297 4.32 -21.16 -12.17
N ALA A 298 5.34 -21.92 -11.76
CA ALA A 298 5.43 -23.36 -12.00
C ALA A 298 4.31 -24.15 -11.28
N ALA A 299 3.98 -23.77 -10.05
CA ALA A 299 2.88 -24.39 -9.28
C ALA A 299 1.51 -24.13 -9.93
N ASN A 300 1.26 -22.91 -10.43
CA ASN A 300 0.01 -22.60 -11.13
C ASN A 300 -0.13 -23.34 -12.46
N ASN A 301 0.94 -23.47 -13.25
CA ASN A 301 0.92 -24.24 -14.50
C ASN A 301 0.62 -25.73 -14.25
N ASN A 302 1.19 -26.31 -13.20
CA ASN A 302 0.90 -27.70 -12.82
C ASN A 302 -0.56 -27.90 -12.35
N ASN A 303 -1.16 -26.89 -11.72
CA ASN A 303 -2.58 -26.93 -11.33
C ASN A 303 -3.53 -26.83 -12.54
N ASP A 304 -3.17 -26.04 -13.55
CA ASP A 304 -3.94 -25.95 -14.80
C ASP A 304 -3.81 -27.21 -15.66
N ASP A 305 -2.63 -27.83 -15.71
CA ASP A 305 -2.46 -29.13 -16.39
C ASP A 305 -3.21 -30.26 -15.67
N ASN A 306 -3.25 -30.26 -14.34
CA ASN A 306 -4.08 -31.20 -13.57
C ASN A 306 -5.59 -30.96 -13.77
N ARG A 307 -6.04 -29.70 -13.93
CA ARG A 307 -7.43 -29.39 -14.29
C ARG A 307 -7.78 -29.84 -15.72
N ARG A 308 -6.86 -29.68 -16.69
CA ARG A 308 -7.06 -30.17 -18.07
C ARG A 308 -7.14 -31.70 -18.12
N ARG A 309 -6.29 -32.41 -17.36
CA ARG A 309 -6.34 -33.88 -17.26
C ARG A 309 -7.63 -34.40 -16.62
N ARG A 310 -8.20 -33.69 -15.64
CA ARG A 310 -9.49 -34.08 -15.02
C ARG A 310 -10.72 -33.80 -15.90
N ARG A 311 -10.64 -32.92 -16.91
CA ARG A 311 -11.72 -32.69 -17.88
C ARG A 311 -11.62 -33.55 -19.15
N GLY A 312 -10.51 -34.26 -19.38
CA GLY A 312 -10.29 -35.11 -20.56
C GLY A 312 -10.85 -36.54 -20.48
N GLY A 313 -11.45 -36.94 -19.35
CA GLY A 313 -12.01 -38.28 -19.14
C GLY A 313 -13.50 -38.39 -19.50
N GLY A 314 -13.92 -37.85 -20.64
CA GLY A 314 -15.33 -37.81 -21.04
C GLY A 314 -15.50 -38.01 -22.55
N SER A 315 -15.42 -39.27 -22.98
CA SER A 315 -16.14 -39.84 -24.13
C SER A 315 -16.29 -38.96 -25.38
N CYS A 316 -15.35 -39.09 -26.33
CA CYS A 316 -15.62 -38.79 -27.74
C CYS A 316 -15.54 -40.10 -28.53
N CYS A 317 -16.65 -40.81 -28.55
CA CYS A 317 -16.93 -41.80 -29.58
C CYS A 317 -17.65 -41.08 -30.74
N LEU A 318 -17.42 -41.60 -31.96
CA LEU A 318 -18.41 -41.68 -33.04
C LEU A 318 -18.65 -40.41 -33.92
N TRP A 319 -17.90 -40.27 -35.03
CA TRP A 319 -18.25 -40.74 -36.40
C TRP A 319 -17.36 -40.06 -37.45
N GLY A 320 -16.71 -40.91 -38.26
CA GLY A 320 -16.03 -40.48 -39.46
C GLY A 320 -17.02 -40.14 -40.59
N ARG A 321 -16.67 -39.13 -41.39
CA ARG A 321 -17.20 -38.99 -42.74
C ARG A 321 -16.08 -38.49 -43.65
N LYS A 322 -15.49 -39.45 -44.37
CA LYS A 322 -14.62 -39.20 -45.52
C LYS A 322 -15.42 -38.44 -46.58
N ARG A 323 -14.92 -37.29 -47.03
CA ARG A 323 -15.24 -36.73 -48.35
C ARG A 323 -13.92 -36.53 -49.08
N LYS A 324 -13.68 -37.39 -50.07
CA LYS A 324 -12.70 -37.21 -51.14
C LYS A 324 -13.35 -36.37 -52.25
N GLU A 325 -12.50 -35.89 -53.14
CA GLU A 325 -12.74 -35.25 -54.45
C GLU A 325 -12.79 -33.72 -54.42
N GLN A 326 -12.17 -32.99 -55.35
CA GLN A 326 -11.23 -33.26 -56.44
C GLN A 326 -11.03 -31.87 -57.05
N THR A 327 -9.81 -31.32 -57.05
CA THR A 327 -9.50 -30.12 -57.84
C THR A 327 -8.43 -30.50 -58.84
N ARG A 328 -8.86 -30.50 -60.11
CA ARG A 328 -8.04 -30.57 -61.31
C ARG A 328 -8.12 -29.19 -61.96
N GLU A 329 -6.97 -28.78 -62.49
CA GLU A 329 -6.67 -27.60 -63.30
C GLU A 329 -7.78 -27.22 -64.30
N GLU A 330 -8.15 -25.94 -64.36
CA GLU A 330 -7.72 -24.94 -65.37
C GLU A 330 -8.11 -23.53 -64.88
#